data_AF-A0A4U8Z290-F1
#
_entry.id   AF-A0A4U8Z290-F1
#
_cell.length_a   1.000
_cell.length_b   1.000
_cell.length_c   1.000
_cell.angle_alpha   90.00
_cell.angle_beta   90.00
_cell.angle_gamma   90.00
#
_symmetry.space_group_name_H-M   'P 1'
#
loop_
_entity.id
_entity.type
_entity.pdbx_description
1 polymer ?
#
loop_
_entity_poly.entity_id
_entity_poly.type
_entity_poly.pdbx_seq_one_letter_code
_entity_poly.pdbx_strand_id
1 'polypeptide(L)'
;MADGEARYNPISYHNGSVWPHDNAMIALGFARYGFAREAAQVFSAMFDAAAHQDLRRLPELFCGFIRRPHRGPTSYPVACAPQAWAAAAPLRLSASLPRHGAVSAQQRDPVHRSDDA
;
A
#
# COMPACT_ATOMS: atom_id res chain seq x y z
N MET A 1 1.48 -11.49 5.64
CA MET A 1 0.54 -11.34 6.77
C MET A 1 1.18 -11.91 8.01
N ALA A 2 0.74 -11.50 9.20
CA ALA A 2 1.29 -11.95 10.47
C ALA A 2 0.66 -13.27 10.96
N ASP A 3 0.44 -14.22 10.05
CA ASP A 3 -0.40 -15.43 10.20
C ASP A 3 0.10 -16.46 11.25
N GLY A 4 1.20 -16.17 11.95
CA GLY A 4 1.71 -16.97 13.06
C GLY A 4 1.82 -16.21 14.38
N GLU A 5 1.45 -14.93 14.41
CA GLU A 5 1.55 -14.12 15.62
C GLU A 5 0.42 -14.45 16.60
N ALA A 6 0.77 -14.70 17.86
CA ALA A 6 -0.15 -15.25 18.87
C ALA A 6 -1.44 -14.43 19.07
N ARG A 7 -1.42 -13.13 18.75
CA ARG A 7 -2.57 -12.25 18.91
C ARG A 7 -3.26 -11.91 17.60
N TYR A 8 -2.66 -12.24 16.45
CA TYR A 8 -3.19 -11.86 15.15
C TYR A 8 -4.54 -12.55 14.91
N ASN A 9 -5.52 -11.75 14.51
CA ASN A 9 -6.85 -12.22 14.12
C ASN A 9 -7.33 -11.39 12.92
N PRO A 10 -7.53 -11.99 11.74
CA PRO A 10 -7.85 -11.25 10.51
C PRO A 10 -9.18 -10.49 10.57
N ILE A 11 -10.07 -10.82 11.51
CA ILE A 11 -11.33 -10.10 11.75
C ILE A 11 -11.26 -9.15 12.97
N SER A 12 -10.10 -8.99 13.60
CA SER A 12 -9.93 -8.05 14.71
C SER A 12 -9.80 -6.62 14.20
N TYR A 13 -10.48 -5.69 14.85
CA TYR A 13 -10.47 -4.27 14.50
C TYR A 13 -9.06 -3.65 14.52
N HIS A 14 -8.22 -4.03 15.49
CA HIS A 14 -6.87 -3.47 15.64
C HIS A 14 -5.75 -4.47 15.41
N ASN A 15 -6.02 -5.77 15.49
CA ASN A 15 -4.96 -6.78 15.48
C ASN A 15 -5.09 -7.80 14.33
N GLY A 16 -5.55 -7.31 13.18
CA GLY A 16 -5.44 -8.07 11.95
C GLY A 16 -6.24 -7.55 10.78
N SER A 17 -7.13 -6.58 10.98
CA SER A 17 -7.69 -5.80 9.88
C SER A 17 -6.64 -4.97 9.14
N VAL A 18 -6.99 -4.53 7.94
CA VAL A 18 -6.17 -3.70 7.08
C VAL A 18 -6.82 -2.33 6.95
N TRP A 19 -6.05 -1.30 7.30
CA TRP A 19 -6.49 0.09 7.31
C TRP A 19 -5.89 0.85 6.12
N PRO A 20 -6.72 1.42 5.23
CA PRO A 20 -6.24 2.24 4.12
C PRO A 20 -5.38 3.43 4.56
N HIS A 21 -5.73 4.05 5.69
CA HIS A 21 -4.96 5.13 6.30
C HIS A 21 -3.52 4.71 6.62
N ASP A 22 -3.35 3.58 7.30
CA ASP A 22 -2.03 3.09 7.75
C ASP A 22 -1.17 2.67 6.57
N ASN A 23 -1.76 2.02 5.57
CA ASN A 23 -1.06 1.65 4.33
C ASN A 23 -0.61 2.89 3.56
N ALA A 24 -1.41 3.97 3.54
CA ALA A 24 -0.99 5.22 2.92
C ALA A 24 0.20 5.87 3.65
N MET A 25 0.23 5.80 4.99
CA MET A 25 1.40 6.27 5.77
C MET A 25 2.65 5.42 5.50
N ILE A 26 2.50 4.09 5.43
CA ILE A 26 3.59 3.16 5.11
C ILE A 26 4.16 3.47 3.71
N ALA A 27 3.30 3.62 2.70
CA ALA A 27 3.73 3.92 1.34
C ALA A 27 4.49 5.25 1.24
N LEU A 28 4.02 6.30 1.93
CA LEU A 28 4.73 7.57 2.03
C LEU A 28 6.09 7.42 2.71
N GLY A 29 6.17 6.60 3.76
CA GLY A 29 7.43 6.23 4.40
C GLY A 29 8.39 5.61 3.39
N PHE A 30 7.96 4.55 2.68
CA PHE A 30 8.77 3.92 1.65
C PHE A 30 9.28 4.93 0.60
N ALA A 31 8.39 5.76 0.06
CA ALA A 31 8.76 6.79 -0.91
C ALA A 31 9.82 7.76 -0.38
N ARG A 32 9.66 8.23 0.87
CA ARG A 32 10.59 9.18 1.52
C ARG A 32 11.99 8.59 1.69
N TYR A 33 12.10 7.28 1.90
CA TYR A 33 13.38 6.59 2.13
C TYR A 33 13.94 5.91 0.87
N GLY A 34 13.42 6.19 -0.32
CA GLY A 34 13.94 5.67 -1.59
C GLY A 34 13.44 4.27 -1.98
N PHE A 35 12.50 3.71 -1.23
CA PHE A 35 11.88 2.40 -1.49
C PHE A 35 10.70 2.52 -2.47
N ALA A 36 10.98 3.04 -3.67
CA ALA A 36 9.94 3.37 -4.65
C ALA A 36 9.13 2.13 -5.11
N ARG A 37 9.78 0.96 -5.19
CA ARG A 37 9.14 -0.30 -5.60
C ARG A 37 8.13 -0.76 -4.55
N GLU A 38 8.51 -0.70 -3.27
CA GLU A 38 7.68 -1.08 -2.13
C GLU A 38 6.50 -0.11 -1.98
N ALA A 39 6.74 1.19 -2.17
CA ALA A 39 5.68 2.20 -2.21
C ALA A 39 4.66 1.89 -3.33
N ALA A 40 5.14 1.57 -4.54
CA ALA A 40 4.28 1.19 -5.65
C ALA A 40 3.50 -0.10 -5.38
N GLN A 41 4.10 -1.08 -4.70
CA GLN A 41 3.40 -2.32 -4.32
C GLN A 41 2.23 -2.05 -3.37
N VAL A 42 2.43 -1.22 -2.33
CA VAL A 42 1.35 -0.83 -1.41
C VAL A 42 0.28 -0.02 -2.12
N PHE A 43 0.68 0.93 -2.98
CA PHE A 43 -0.24 1.69 -3.83
C PHE A 43 -1.13 0.78 -4.66
N SER A 44 -0.54 -0.13 -5.44
CA SER A 44 -1.27 -1.04 -6.31
C SER A 44 -2.20 -1.94 -5.52
N ALA A 45 -1.77 -2.47 -4.37
CA ALA A 45 -2.62 -3.30 -3.52
C ALA A 45 -3.84 -2.54 -2.97
N MET A 46 -3.68 -1.29 -2.54
CA MET A 46 -4.79 -0.46 -2.08
C MET A 46 -5.71 -0.02 -3.22
N PHE A 47 -5.14 0.28 -4.40
CA PHE A 47 -5.91 0.60 -5.59
C PHE A 47 -6.78 -0.59 -6.05
N ASP A 48 -6.21 -1.79 -6.09
CA ASP A 48 -6.93 -3.03 -6.36
C ASP A 48 -8.04 -3.27 -5.34
N ALA A 49 -7.75 -3.06 -4.05
CA ALA A 49 -8.75 -3.21 -2.99
C ALA A 49 -9.93 -2.25 -3.19
N ALA A 50 -9.67 -0.99 -3.50
CA ALA A 50 -10.70 0.00 -3.80
C ALA A 50 -11.57 -0.42 -5.00
N ALA A 51 -10.99 -1.02 -6.04
CA ALA A 51 -11.73 -1.49 -7.22
C ALA A 51 -12.80 -2.56 -6.91
N HIS A 52 -12.71 -3.22 -5.76
CA HIS A 52 -13.69 -4.20 -5.29
C HIS A 52 -14.75 -3.63 -4.33
N GLN A 53 -14.66 -2.35 -3.96
CA GLN A 53 -15.59 -1.70 -3.04
C GLN A 53 -16.66 -0.91 -3.81
N ASP A 54 -17.82 -0.74 -3.17
CA ASP A 54 -18.88 0.11 -3.69
C ASP A 54 -18.35 1.53 -3.95
N LEU A 55 -18.73 2.09 -5.10
CA LEU A 55 -18.28 3.42 -5.54
C LEU A 55 -16.75 3.57 -5.64
N ARG A 56 -16.00 2.45 -5.63
CA ARG A 56 -14.53 2.41 -5.69
C ARG A 56 -13.85 3.23 -4.59
N ARG A 57 -14.49 3.33 -3.41
CA ARG A 57 -13.95 4.06 -2.25
C ARG A 57 -13.31 3.11 -1.24
N LEU A 58 -12.25 3.56 -0.59
CA LEU A 58 -11.64 2.82 0.50
C LEU A 58 -12.50 2.97 1.79
N PRO A 59 -12.87 1.87 2.46
CA PRO A 59 -13.55 1.92 3.75
C PRO A 59 -12.58 2.28 4.88
N GLU A 60 -13.10 2.47 6.08
CA GLU A 60 -12.32 2.58 7.33
C GLU A 60 -11.28 1.46 7.46
N LEU A 61 -11.73 0.22 7.28
CA LEU A 61 -10.91 -0.99 7.33
C LEU A 61 -11.60 -2.13 6.55
N PHE A 62 -10.83 -3.16 6.23
CA PHE A 62 -11.33 -4.46 5.79
C PHE A 62 -10.59 -5.60 6.51
N CYS A 63 -11.16 -6.79 6.54
CA CYS A 63 -10.55 -7.93 7.23
C CYS A 63 -9.23 -8.33 6.54
N GLY A 64 -8.19 -8.59 7.32
CA GLY A 64 -6.89 -8.95 6.78
C GLY A 64 -6.77 -10.44 6.49
N PHE A 65 -7.71 -11.04 5.77
CA PHE A 65 -7.50 -12.40 5.25
C PHE A 65 -6.50 -12.40 4.09
N ILE A 66 -5.82 -13.53 3.89
CA ILE A 66 -4.92 -13.74 2.76
C ILE A 66 -5.65 -13.41 1.45
N ARG A 67 -5.01 -12.58 0.61
CA ARG A 67 -5.52 -12.24 -0.73
C ARG A 67 -5.68 -13.52 -1.55
N ARG A 68 -6.88 -13.75 -2.09
CA ARG A 68 -7.19 -14.88 -2.96
C ARG A 68 -7.29 -14.41 -4.42
N PRO A 69 -6.80 -15.19 -5.39
CA PRO A 69 -7.00 -14.87 -6.81
C PRO A 69 -8.48 -14.64 -7.12
N HIS A 70 -8.77 -13.61 -7.92
CA HIS A 70 -10.12 -13.27 -8.40
C HIS A 70 -11.16 -12.96 -7.32
N ARG A 71 -10.77 -12.70 -6.07
CA ARG A 71 -11.67 -12.25 -5.00
C ARG A 71 -11.20 -10.93 -4.39
N GLY A 72 -12.17 -10.07 -4.12
CA GLY A 72 -11.94 -8.82 -3.39
C GLY A 72 -11.69 -9.05 -1.89
N PRO A 73 -11.29 -8.00 -1.15
CA PRO A 73 -11.13 -8.08 0.29
C PRO A 73 -12.42 -8.44 1.00
N THR A 74 -12.33 -9.21 2.09
CA THR A 74 -13.49 -9.46 2.95
C THR A 74 -13.82 -8.19 3.73
N SER A 75 -15.03 -7.68 3.56
CA SER A 75 -15.50 -6.47 4.26
C SER A 75 -15.57 -6.67 5.77
N TYR A 76 -15.27 -5.60 6.51
CA TYR A 76 -15.49 -5.56 7.96
C TYR A 76 -16.93 -5.10 8.23
N PRO A 77 -17.77 -5.84 8.99
CA PRO A 77 -19.23 -5.66 9.01
C PRO A 77 -19.74 -4.27 9.40
N VAL A 78 -18.99 -3.53 10.21
CA VAL A 78 -19.39 -2.21 10.75
C VAL A 78 -18.44 -1.08 10.34
N ALA A 79 -17.63 -1.28 9.31
CA ALA A 79 -16.70 -0.26 8.84
C ALA A 79 -17.43 0.95 8.25
N CYS A 80 -16.99 2.15 8.61
CA CYS A 80 -17.46 3.37 7.97
C CYS A 80 -16.94 3.45 6.52
N ALA A 81 -17.81 3.81 5.57
CA ALA A 81 -17.45 3.88 4.15
C ALA A 81 -17.92 5.23 3.53
N PRO A 82 -17.00 6.19 3.28
CA PRO A 82 -15.65 6.26 3.80
C PRO A 82 -15.60 6.93 5.19
N GLN A 83 -14.74 6.43 6.08
CA GLN A 83 -14.29 7.19 7.25
C GLN A 83 -13.45 8.40 6.81
N ALA A 84 -13.46 9.49 7.58
CA ALA A 84 -12.73 10.71 7.26
C ALA A 84 -11.23 10.48 6.93
N TRP A 85 -10.55 9.61 7.69
CA TRP A 85 -9.13 9.32 7.45
C TRP A 85 -8.91 8.38 6.26
N ALA A 86 -9.82 7.43 6.03
CA ALA A 86 -9.80 6.58 4.84
C ALA A 86 -10.03 7.39 3.55
N ALA A 87 -10.87 8.43 3.60
CA ALA A 87 -11.11 9.31 2.46
C ALA A 87 -9.85 10.07 1.99
N ALA A 88 -8.90 10.34 2.90
CA ALA A 88 -7.63 10.97 2.56
C ALA A 88 -6.57 9.99 2.03
N ALA A 89 -6.76 8.68 2.22
CA ALA A 89 -5.77 7.66 1.85
C ALA A 89 -5.42 7.66 0.35
N PRO A 90 -6.36 7.76 -0.61
CA PRO A 90 -6.02 7.78 -2.03
C PRO A 90 -5.09 8.94 -2.42
N LEU A 91 -5.28 10.13 -1.84
CA LEU A 91 -4.41 11.28 -2.12
C LEU A 91 -2.99 11.06 -1.58
N ARG A 92 -2.86 10.49 -0.38
CA ARG A 92 -1.58 10.15 0.23
C ARG A 92 -0.85 9.05 -0.55
N LEU A 93 -1.58 8.03 -0.99
CA LEU A 93 -1.05 6.96 -1.84
C LEU A 93 -0.53 7.52 -3.17
N SER A 94 -1.29 8.37 -3.86
CA SER A 94 -0.83 9.02 -5.09
C SER A 94 0.43 9.87 -4.87
N ALA A 95 0.55 10.54 -3.71
CA ALA A 95 1.74 11.32 -3.36
C ALA A 95 2.99 10.47 -3.07
N SER A 96 2.84 9.16 -2.80
CA SER A 96 3.97 8.25 -2.62
C SER A 96 4.59 7.76 -3.94
N LEU A 97 3.93 7.99 -5.07
CA LEU A 97 4.47 7.60 -6.38
C LEU A 97 5.43 8.67 -6.91
N PRO A 98 6.45 8.26 -7.68
CA PRO A 98 7.32 9.21 -8.37
C PRO A 98 6.50 10.16 -9.26
N ARG A 99 6.77 11.46 -9.17
CA ARG A 99 6.17 12.43 -10.08
C ARG A 99 6.79 12.26 -11.46
N HIS A 100 5.96 12.22 -12.51
CA HIS A 100 6.44 12.25 -13.89
C HIS A 100 7.39 13.45 -14.07
N GLY A 101 8.67 13.18 -14.33
CA GLY A 101 9.75 14.18 -14.44
C GLY A 101 10.86 14.05 -13.38
N ALA A 102 10.67 13.28 -12.32
CA ALA A 102 11.70 13.02 -11.30
C ALA A 102 12.45 11.71 -11.58
N VAL A 103 13.01 11.54 -12.79
CA VAL A 103 14.09 10.56 -13.00
C VAL A 103 15.38 11.25 -12.56
N SER A 104 15.66 11.21 -11.27
CA SER A 104 16.91 11.72 -10.69
C SER A 104 17.99 10.64 -10.78
N ALA A 105 18.87 10.78 -11.78
CA ALA A 105 20.33 10.57 -11.81
C ALA A 105 21.05 9.55 -10.89
N GLN A 106 20.40 8.55 -10.30
CA GLN A 106 21.06 7.58 -9.41
C GLN A 106 21.24 6.18 -10.01
N GLN A 107 20.94 6.02 -11.29
CA GLN A 107 21.17 4.79 -12.05
C GLN A 107 22.16 5.07 -13.19
N ARG A 108 23.39 5.41 -12.83
CA ARG A 108 24.55 5.26 -13.72
C ARG A 108 25.61 4.52 -12.93
N ASP A 109 25.64 3.20 -13.08
CA ASP A 109 26.83 2.43 -12.73
C ASP A 109 28.01 3.00 -13.54
N PRO A 110 29.17 3.26 -12.91
CA PRO A 110 30.33 3.68 -13.65
C PRO A 110 30.79 2.51 -14.52
N VAL A 111 30.76 2.75 -15.83
CA VAL A 111 31.53 2.02 -16.84
C VAL A 111 32.90 1.69 -16.27
N HIS A 112 33.17 0.40 -16.09
CA HIS A 112 34.51 -0.11 -15.86
C HIS A 112 35.32 0.21 -17.12
N ARG A 113 36.12 1.28 -17.06
CA ARG A 113 37.16 1.59 -18.05
C ARG A 113 38.22 0.49 -17.93
N SER A 114 38.48 -0.14 -19.05
CA SER A 114 39.69 -0.88 -19.38
C SER A 114 40.93 -0.04 -19.10
N ASP A 115 41.90 -0.60 -18.37
CA ASP A 115 43.29 -0.22 -18.48
C ASP A 115 44.07 -1.42 -19.05
N ASP A 116 44.53 -1.26 -20.27
CA ASP A 116 45.61 -2.04 -20.87
C ASP A 116 46.91 -1.73 -20.12
N ALA A 117 47.60 -2.79 -19.69
CA ALA A 117 49.06 -2.83 -19.47
C ALA A 117 49.55 -4.26 -19.74
#